data_AF-E4X2Z3-F1
#
_entry.id   AF-E4X2Z3-F1
#
_cell.length_a   1.000
_cell.length_b   1.000
_cell.length_c   1.000
_cell.angle_alpha   90.00
_cell.angle_beta   90.00
_cell.angle_gamma   90.00
#
_symmetry.space_group_name_H-M   'P 1'
#
loop_
_entity.id
_entity.type
_entity.pdbx_description
1 polymer ?
#
loop_
_entity_poly.entity_id
_entity_poly.type
_entity_poly.pdbx_seq_one_letter_code
_entity_poly.pdbx_strand_id
1 'polypeptide(L)'
;MGRVIDCDEDSFFGRTLDASKKFVVDFTASWCSPCREMAPYFDELSVKYPYLTFLKVDIDKCPNGAAKYEIRSVPSFVFLEGQSRIDYVGGMDKEQLNNKCAKHGTPVKGEPVEHELVCSLEELFVGLTKKIKINRKRRQMDGHLYDNEKLLEIPVKAGWKAGTKITFAGEGDEEGMKLASDIIFVIKEKEHERYIREGNNLVFSFDVPLKEVLLNGIQMSVPLFDGQSVHEFKADRDPKYMIDDFVLPGEGMPISKYPGTRGDLIIRPNITLPSKQTIDALTEDQRDSLAELLCC
;
A
#
# COMPACT_ATOMS: atom_id res chain seq x y z
N MET A 1 0.62 36.63 -17.19
CA MET A 1 0.54 36.14 -18.58
C MET A 1 -0.01 34.73 -18.48
N GLY A 2 -1.18 34.43 -19.04
CA GLY A 2 -1.72 33.08 -18.97
C GLY A 2 -1.02 32.10 -19.91
N ARG A 3 -1.56 30.90 -19.98
CA ARG A 3 -0.97 29.70 -20.59
C ARG A 3 -1.82 29.17 -21.75
N VAL A 4 -2.61 30.03 -22.37
CA VAL A 4 -3.41 29.69 -23.55
C VAL A 4 -2.49 29.51 -24.74
N ILE A 5 -2.68 28.42 -25.48
CA ILE A 5 -1.87 28.07 -26.66
C ILE A 5 -2.75 28.26 -27.90
N ASP A 6 -2.40 29.22 -28.76
CA ASP A 6 -3.00 29.32 -30.09
C ASP A 6 -2.58 28.12 -30.95
N CYS A 7 -3.55 27.47 -31.58
CA CYS A 7 -3.34 26.29 -32.42
C CYS A 7 -3.94 26.50 -33.82
N ASP A 8 -3.20 26.07 -34.84
CA ASP A 8 -3.74 25.72 -36.15
C ASP A 8 -4.25 24.27 -36.15
N GLU A 9 -4.66 23.77 -37.32
CA GLU A 9 -5.24 22.44 -37.45
C GLU A 9 -4.27 21.32 -37.06
N ASP A 10 -3.05 21.33 -37.61
CA ASP A 10 -2.05 20.30 -37.35
C ASP A 10 -1.61 20.28 -35.88
N SER A 11 -1.34 21.46 -35.30
CA SER A 11 -0.93 21.56 -33.89
C SER A 11 -2.07 21.20 -32.93
N PHE A 12 -3.33 21.51 -33.27
CA PHE A 12 -4.49 21.11 -32.48
C PHE A 12 -4.64 19.59 -32.44
N PHE A 13 -4.66 18.93 -33.60
CA PHE A 13 -4.81 17.47 -33.65
C PHE A 13 -3.59 16.76 -33.07
N GLY A 14 -2.38 17.23 -33.36
CA GLY A 14 -1.14 16.66 -32.82
C GLY A 14 -1.09 16.69 -31.29
N ARG A 15 -1.48 17.81 -30.67
CA ARG A 15 -1.50 17.95 -29.19
C ARG A 15 -2.54 17.06 -28.53
N THR A 16 -3.71 16.92 -29.16
CA THR A 16 -4.85 16.15 -28.61
C THR A 16 -4.70 14.63 -28.80
N LEU A 17 -3.63 14.14 -29.42
CA LEU A 17 -3.34 12.69 -29.51
C LEU A 17 -3.03 12.05 -28.15
N ASP A 18 -2.52 12.82 -27.19
CA ASP A 18 -2.21 12.33 -25.84
C ASP A 18 -3.48 12.15 -25.01
N ALA A 19 -3.98 10.90 -24.98
CA ALA A 19 -5.20 10.53 -24.25
C ALA A 19 -5.09 10.70 -22.72
N SER A 20 -3.88 10.90 -22.17
CA SER A 20 -3.69 11.14 -20.73
C SER A 20 -3.90 12.61 -20.32
N LYS A 21 -4.09 13.52 -21.28
CA LYS A 21 -4.25 14.95 -21.06
C LYS A 21 -5.68 15.41 -21.25
N LYS A 22 -6.02 16.43 -20.47
CA LYS A 22 -7.29 17.15 -20.58
C LYS A 22 -7.07 18.53 -21.18
N PHE A 23 -7.94 18.88 -22.11
CA PHE A 23 -7.88 20.14 -22.85
C PHE A 23 -9.17 20.92 -22.65
N VAL A 24 -9.07 22.25 -22.60
CA VAL A 24 -10.18 23.18 -22.78
C VAL A 24 -9.89 23.96 -24.04
N VAL A 25 -10.75 23.84 -25.04
CA VAL A 25 -10.54 24.42 -26.38
C VAL A 25 -11.52 25.56 -26.58
N ASP A 26 -11.02 26.78 -26.65
CA ASP A 26 -11.78 27.96 -27.10
C ASP A 26 -11.84 27.96 -28.63
N PHE A 27 -12.97 27.52 -29.19
CA PHE A 27 -13.31 27.73 -30.58
C PHE A 27 -13.81 29.16 -30.77
N THR A 28 -13.02 29.94 -31.49
CA THR A 28 -13.15 31.39 -31.61
C THR A 28 -13.12 31.84 -33.07
N ALA A 29 -13.33 33.13 -33.31
CA ALA A 29 -13.13 33.72 -34.63
C ALA A 29 -12.66 35.17 -34.51
N SER A 30 -11.79 35.61 -35.42
CA SER A 30 -11.26 36.98 -35.45
C SER A 30 -12.36 38.07 -35.50
N TRP A 31 -13.46 37.78 -36.18
CA TRP A 31 -14.62 38.67 -36.34
C TRP A 31 -15.62 38.63 -35.18
N CYS A 32 -15.45 37.73 -34.21
CA CYS A 32 -16.38 37.55 -33.09
C CYS A 32 -16.06 38.49 -31.91
N SER A 33 -16.89 39.51 -31.69
CA SER A 33 -16.73 40.42 -30.53
C SER A 33 -16.91 39.73 -29.17
N PRO A 34 -17.95 38.89 -28.96
CA PRO A 34 -18.11 38.10 -27.73
C PRO A 34 -16.87 37.26 -27.38
N CYS A 35 -16.16 36.75 -28.39
CA CYS A 35 -14.95 35.97 -28.20
C CYS A 35 -13.79 36.80 -27.65
N ARG A 36 -13.63 38.05 -28.13
CA ARG A 36 -12.62 38.99 -27.60
C ARG A 36 -12.90 39.35 -26.14
N GLU A 37 -14.16 39.43 -25.74
CA GLU A 37 -14.55 39.69 -24.35
C GLU A 37 -14.30 38.49 -23.42
N MET A 38 -14.40 37.26 -23.95
CA MET A 38 -14.11 36.04 -23.18
C MET A 38 -12.61 35.73 -23.06
N ALA A 39 -11.78 36.19 -24.00
CA ALA A 39 -10.37 35.85 -24.06
C ALA A 39 -9.57 36.15 -22.76
N PRO A 40 -9.73 37.31 -22.08
CA PRO A 40 -9.03 37.57 -20.82
C PRO A 40 -9.45 36.63 -19.69
N TYR A 41 -10.74 36.26 -19.66
CA TYR A 41 -11.26 35.32 -18.67
C TYR A 41 -10.76 33.89 -18.92
N PHE A 42 -10.69 33.49 -20.19
CA PHE A 42 -10.09 32.23 -20.58
C PHE A 42 -8.59 32.16 -20.19
N ASP A 43 -7.86 33.27 -20.36
CA ASP A 43 -6.47 33.40 -19.92
C ASP A 43 -6.34 33.28 -18.39
N GLU A 44 -7.25 33.88 -17.61
CA GLU A 44 -7.31 33.74 -16.15
C GLU A 44 -7.56 32.28 -15.72
N LEU A 45 -8.52 31.60 -16.35
CA LEU A 45 -8.81 30.18 -16.09
C LEU A 45 -7.59 29.30 -16.40
N SER A 46 -6.82 29.65 -17.44
CA SER A 46 -5.59 28.95 -17.78
C SER A 46 -4.52 29.04 -16.71
N VAL A 47 -4.53 30.08 -15.86
CA VAL A 47 -3.64 30.17 -14.69
C VAL A 47 -4.24 29.40 -13.53
N LYS A 48 -5.54 29.58 -13.29
CA LYS A 48 -6.29 28.98 -12.16
C LYS A 48 -6.31 27.45 -12.17
N TYR A 49 -6.35 26.81 -13.35
CA TYR A 49 -6.47 25.37 -13.50
C TYR A 49 -5.26 24.73 -14.20
N PRO A 50 -4.12 24.55 -13.50
CA PRO A 50 -2.87 24.10 -14.11
C PRO A 50 -2.82 22.69 -14.66
N TYR A 51 -3.79 21.86 -14.31
CA TYR A 51 -3.90 20.48 -14.80
C TYR A 51 -4.78 20.37 -16.06
N LEU A 52 -5.30 21.49 -16.55
CA LEU A 52 -5.97 21.59 -17.85
C LEU A 52 -5.06 22.33 -18.83
N THR A 53 -4.99 21.85 -20.07
CA THR A 53 -4.29 22.54 -21.15
C THR A 53 -5.29 23.41 -21.91
N PHE A 54 -5.05 24.73 -21.96
CA PHE A 54 -5.95 25.67 -22.61
C PHE A 54 -5.49 25.92 -24.04
N LEU A 55 -6.33 25.56 -25.01
CA LEU A 55 -6.08 25.73 -26.44
C LEU A 55 -7.04 26.77 -26.99
N LYS A 56 -6.57 27.57 -27.94
CA LYS A 56 -7.39 28.50 -28.70
C LYS A 56 -7.32 28.13 -30.18
N VAL A 57 -8.48 27.92 -30.79
CA VAL A 57 -8.61 27.44 -32.16
C VAL A 57 -9.54 28.39 -32.91
N ASP A 58 -9.00 29.06 -33.92
CA ASP A 58 -9.80 29.89 -34.83
C ASP A 58 -10.54 28.98 -35.81
N ILE A 59 -11.87 29.05 -35.85
CA ILE A 59 -12.70 28.17 -36.69
C ILE A 59 -12.45 28.38 -38.20
N ASP A 60 -12.01 29.57 -38.61
CA ASP A 60 -11.70 29.86 -40.01
C ASP A 60 -10.37 29.21 -40.43
N LYS A 61 -9.49 28.93 -39.46
CA LYS A 61 -8.18 28.31 -39.67
C LYS A 61 -8.16 26.81 -39.40
N CYS A 62 -9.17 26.27 -38.71
CA CYS A 62 -9.30 24.86 -38.35
C CYS A 62 -10.74 24.37 -38.60
N PRO A 63 -11.21 24.38 -39.87
CA PRO A 63 -12.57 24.00 -40.20
C PRO A 63 -12.86 22.52 -39.88
N ASN A 64 -11.87 21.64 -39.99
CA ASN A 64 -12.05 20.22 -39.67
C ASN A 64 -12.19 19.98 -38.17
N GLY A 65 -11.46 20.73 -37.34
CA GLY A 65 -11.62 20.72 -35.89
C GLY A 65 -13.01 21.22 -35.48
N ALA A 66 -13.45 22.34 -36.04
CA ALA A 66 -14.77 22.89 -35.80
C ALA A 66 -15.90 21.91 -36.21
N ALA A 67 -15.76 21.27 -37.37
CA ALA A 67 -16.70 20.26 -37.85
C ALA A 67 -16.72 19.00 -36.94
N LYS A 68 -15.54 18.47 -36.58
CA LYS A 68 -15.41 17.26 -35.74
C LYS A 68 -16.09 17.40 -34.39
N TYR A 69 -16.00 18.58 -33.78
CA TYR A 69 -16.60 18.85 -32.47
C TYR A 69 -17.97 19.54 -32.56
N GLU A 70 -18.55 19.60 -33.76
CA GLU A 70 -19.88 20.14 -34.07
C GLU A 70 -20.08 21.59 -33.60
N ILE A 71 -19.09 22.45 -33.84
CA ILE A 71 -19.14 23.86 -33.47
C ILE A 71 -20.09 24.60 -34.43
N ARG A 72 -21.20 25.09 -33.88
CA ARG A 72 -22.23 25.84 -34.65
C ARG A 72 -22.21 27.34 -34.42
N SER A 73 -21.56 27.79 -33.36
CA SER A 73 -21.47 29.20 -32.96
C SER A 73 -20.18 29.42 -32.16
N VAL A 74 -19.69 30.65 -32.13
CA VAL A 74 -18.53 31.06 -31.32
C VAL A 74 -18.90 32.23 -30.40
N PRO A 75 -18.29 32.35 -29.20
CA PRO A 75 -17.31 31.43 -28.63
C PRO A 75 -17.96 30.10 -28.21
N SER A 76 -17.20 29.02 -28.33
CA SER A 76 -17.59 27.70 -27.82
C SER A 76 -16.39 27.02 -27.17
N PHE A 77 -16.58 26.52 -25.97
CA PHE A 77 -15.55 25.88 -25.18
C PHE A 77 -15.80 24.38 -25.13
N VAL A 78 -14.91 23.59 -25.71
CA VAL A 78 -15.00 22.13 -25.70
C VAL A 78 -13.99 21.58 -24.70
N PHE A 79 -14.45 20.70 -23.81
CA PHE A 79 -13.57 19.96 -22.91
C PHE A 79 -13.26 18.61 -23.55
N LEU A 80 -11.97 18.28 -23.64
CA LEU A 80 -11.48 17.04 -24.25
C LEU A 80 -10.63 16.24 -23.26
N GLU A 81 -10.70 14.93 -23.36
CA GLU A 81 -9.69 13.99 -22.84
C GLU A 81 -9.10 13.25 -24.03
N GLY A 82 -7.83 13.54 -24.36
CA GLY A 82 -7.29 13.29 -25.70
C GLY A 82 -8.17 13.95 -26.77
N GLN A 83 -8.71 13.15 -27.70
CA GLN A 83 -9.61 13.61 -28.75
C GLN A 83 -11.10 13.43 -28.41
N SER A 84 -11.43 12.79 -27.29
CA SER A 84 -12.80 12.52 -26.87
C SER A 84 -13.42 13.74 -26.21
N ARG A 85 -14.62 14.15 -26.64
CA ARG A 85 -15.36 15.25 -26.02
C ARG A 85 -16.00 14.78 -24.72
N ILE A 86 -15.63 15.43 -23.62
CA ILE A 86 -16.12 15.11 -22.25
C ILE A 86 -17.08 16.18 -21.70
N ASP A 87 -17.05 17.40 -22.23
CA ASP A 87 -17.96 18.48 -21.83
C ASP A 87 -18.00 19.62 -22.86
N TYR A 88 -18.93 20.56 -22.69
CA TYR A 88 -19.11 21.70 -23.60
C TYR A 88 -19.79 22.89 -22.91
N VAL A 89 -19.37 24.10 -23.28
CA VAL A 89 -20.00 25.36 -22.90
C VAL A 89 -20.08 26.25 -24.13
N GLY A 90 -21.28 26.70 -24.50
CA GLY A 90 -21.49 27.60 -25.64
C GLY A 90 -21.72 29.04 -25.18
N GLY A 91 -21.24 30.01 -25.96
CA GLY A 91 -21.46 31.43 -25.69
C GLY A 91 -20.66 31.96 -24.50
N MET A 92 -21.15 33.03 -23.89
CA MET A 92 -20.44 33.81 -22.86
C MET A 92 -20.79 33.41 -21.42
N ASP A 93 -21.04 32.12 -21.16
CA ASP A 93 -21.37 31.64 -19.81
C ASP A 93 -20.10 31.40 -18.97
N LYS A 94 -19.62 32.48 -18.33
CA LYS A 94 -18.42 32.45 -17.48
C LYS A 94 -18.56 31.50 -16.30
N GLU A 95 -19.73 31.47 -15.66
CA GLU A 95 -19.97 30.65 -14.48
C GLU A 95 -19.92 29.17 -14.84
N GLN A 96 -20.65 28.75 -15.87
CA GLN A 96 -20.64 27.38 -16.34
C GLN A 96 -19.24 26.97 -16.79
N LEU A 97 -18.53 27.82 -17.54
CA LEU A 97 -17.16 27.56 -17.97
C LEU A 97 -16.22 27.29 -16.78
N ASN A 98 -16.24 28.15 -15.76
CA ASN A 98 -15.43 27.96 -14.56
C ASN A 98 -15.84 26.71 -13.75
N ASN A 99 -17.14 26.41 -13.65
CA ASN A 99 -17.62 25.22 -12.96
C ASN A 99 -17.15 23.93 -13.66
N LYS A 100 -17.17 23.91 -15.00
CA LYS A 100 -16.61 22.79 -15.78
C LYS A 100 -15.09 22.71 -15.65
N CYS A 101 -14.37 23.83 -15.65
CA CYS A 101 -12.93 23.85 -15.37
C CYS A 101 -12.63 23.35 -13.95
N ALA A 102 -13.42 23.69 -12.94
CA ALA A 102 -13.26 23.15 -11.58
C ALA A 102 -13.47 21.64 -11.54
N LYS A 103 -14.55 21.16 -12.19
CA LYS A 103 -14.88 19.74 -12.28
C LYS A 103 -13.76 18.93 -12.93
N HIS A 104 -13.20 19.42 -14.04
CA HIS A 104 -12.23 18.65 -14.85
C HIS A 104 -10.77 18.96 -14.52
N GLY A 105 -10.50 20.10 -13.89
CA GLY A 105 -9.16 20.60 -13.56
C GLY A 105 -8.73 20.36 -12.12
N THR A 106 -9.54 19.65 -11.33
CA THR A 106 -9.08 19.10 -10.06
C THR A 106 -8.14 17.93 -10.35
N PRO A 107 -6.88 17.97 -9.90
CA PRO A 107 -5.93 16.92 -10.21
C PRO A 107 -6.33 15.64 -9.50
N VAL A 108 -6.37 14.54 -10.25
CA VAL A 108 -6.57 13.21 -9.69
C VAL A 108 -5.24 12.74 -9.12
N LYS A 109 -5.25 12.17 -7.92
CA LYS A 109 -4.04 11.57 -7.34
C LYS A 109 -3.72 10.25 -8.06
N GLY A 110 -2.44 9.98 -8.33
CA GLY A 110 -2.03 8.68 -8.85
C GLY A 110 -2.45 7.52 -7.94
N GLU A 111 -2.63 6.34 -8.52
CA GLU A 111 -2.95 5.12 -7.76
C GLU A 111 -1.80 4.80 -6.77
N PRO A 112 -2.10 4.47 -5.51
CA PRO A 112 -1.08 4.20 -4.51
C PRO A 112 -0.28 2.94 -4.85
N VAL A 113 1.02 2.99 -4.60
CA VAL A 113 1.93 1.85 -4.78
C VAL A 113 2.20 1.21 -3.43
N GLU A 114 1.88 -0.08 -3.28
CA GLU A 114 2.16 -0.83 -2.06
C GLU A 114 3.51 -1.54 -2.13
N HIS A 115 4.30 -1.42 -1.06
CA HIS A 115 5.56 -2.13 -0.87
C HIS A 115 5.53 -2.92 0.44
N GLU A 116 6.08 -4.13 0.42
CA GLU A 116 6.23 -4.92 1.63
C GLU A 116 7.41 -4.41 2.45
N LEU A 117 7.16 -4.18 3.74
CA LEU A 117 8.19 -3.88 4.73
C LEU A 117 8.38 -5.09 5.63
N VAL A 118 9.29 -5.97 5.23
CA VAL A 118 9.63 -7.18 5.98
C VAL A 118 10.33 -6.79 7.27
N CYS A 119 9.82 -7.27 8.41
CA CYS A 119 10.34 -7.03 9.74
C CYS A 119 10.50 -8.35 10.51
N SER A 120 11.59 -8.51 11.24
CA SER A 120 11.76 -9.64 12.15
C SER A 120 10.93 -9.46 13.43
N LEU A 121 10.74 -10.54 14.19
CA LEU A 121 10.04 -10.45 15.47
C LEU A 121 10.81 -9.58 16.48
N GLU A 122 12.14 -9.62 16.47
CA GLU A 122 13.00 -8.80 17.32
C GLU A 122 12.83 -7.31 17.00
N GLU A 123 12.80 -6.97 15.71
CA GLU A 123 12.53 -5.61 15.24
C GLU A 123 11.14 -5.11 15.68
N LEU A 124 10.13 -5.96 15.61
CA LEU A 124 8.77 -5.65 16.07
C LEU A 124 8.63 -5.70 17.59
N PHE A 125 9.59 -6.30 18.30
CA PHE A 125 9.62 -6.35 19.75
C PHE A 125 10.18 -5.07 20.36
N VAL A 126 11.30 -4.56 19.83
CA VAL A 126 11.90 -3.31 20.35
C VAL A 126 11.37 -2.06 19.65
N GLY A 127 11.02 -2.16 18.37
CA GLY A 127 10.78 -1.03 17.48
C GLY A 127 12.09 -0.39 17.00
N LEU A 128 12.08 0.13 15.79
CA LEU A 128 13.24 0.80 15.16
C LEU A 128 12.79 1.75 14.04
N THR A 129 13.75 2.44 13.44
CA THR A 129 13.52 3.19 12.20
C THR A 129 14.23 2.48 11.04
N LYS A 130 13.46 2.03 10.05
CA LYS A 130 14.02 1.49 8.80
C LYS A 130 14.20 2.60 7.78
N LYS A 131 15.38 2.67 7.16
CA LYS A 131 15.66 3.61 6.07
C LYS A 131 15.58 2.88 4.73
N ILE A 132 14.67 3.30 3.87
CA ILE A 132 14.42 2.66 2.57
C ILE A 132 14.65 3.67 1.47
N LYS A 133 15.49 3.32 0.52
CA LYS A 133 15.67 4.13 -0.69
C LYS A 133 14.57 3.75 -1.69
N ILE A 134 13.87 4.75 -2.17
CA ILE A 134 12.88 4.63 -3.26
C ILE A 134 13.39 5.34 -4.50
N ASN A 135 12.93 4.86 -5.66
CA ASN A 135 13.08 5.51 -6.95
C ASN A 135 11.69 5.94 -7.41
N ARG A 136 11.57 7.17 -7.90
CA ARG A 136 10.30 7.71 -8.37
C ARG A 136 10.49 8.66 -9.56
N LYS A 137 9.48 8.77 -10.39
CA LYS A 137 9.40 9.76 -11.47
C LYS A 137 8.96 11.11 -10.94
N ARG A 138 9.68 12.15 -11.35
CA ARG A 138 9.35 13.56 -11.08
C ARG A 138 9.31 14.36 -12.36
N ARG A 139 8.50 15.41 -12.40
CA ARG A 139 8.34 16.31 -13.54
C ARG A 139 9.19 17.57 -13.38
N GLN A 140 9.99 17.88 -14.39
CA GLN A 140 10.70 19.15 -14.50
C GLN A 140 9.77 20.27 -14.99
N MET A 141 10.24 21.52 -14.91
CA MET A 141 9.50 22.69 -15.41
C MET A 141 9.20 22.63 -16.91
N ASP A 142 10.06 21.98 -17.70
CA ASP A 142 9.87 21.76 -19.14
C ASP A 142 8.86 20.65 -19.47
N GLY A 143 8.35 19.96 -18.44
CA GLY A 143 7.39 18.87 -18.55
C GLY A 143 7.99 17.48 -18.73
N HIS A 144 9.31 17.33 -18.88
CA HIS A 144 9.97 16.03 -18.98
C HIS A 144 10.04 15.33 -17.62
N LEU A 145 9.85 14.00 -17.64
CA LEU A 145 9.98 13.16 -16.45
C LEU A 145 11.42 12.70 -16.27
N TYR A 146 11.89 12.65 -15.02
CA TYR A 146 13.21 12.12 -14.66
C TYR A 146 13.13 11.25 -13.41
N ASP A 147 14.11 10.36 -13.26
CA ASP A 147 14.25 9.52 -12.07
C ASP A 147 14.83 10.32 -10.89
N ASN A 148 14.18 10.22 -9.74
CA ASN A 148 14.60 10.85 -8.50
C ASN A 148 14.71 9.78 -7.41
N GLU A 149 15.89 9.65 -6.80
CA GLU A 149 16.05 8.83 -5.61
C GLU A 149 15.67 9.62 -4.35
N LYS A 150 15.00 8.98 -3.39
CA LYS A 150 14.79 9.54 -2.05
C LYS A 150 14.90 8.46 -0.98
N LEU A 151 15.48 8.83 0.17
CA LEU A 151 15.50 7.97 1.35
C LEU A 151 14.27 8.29 2.23
N LEU A 152 13.46 7.28 2.51
CA LEU A 152 12.34 7.36 3.44
C LEU A 152 12.72 6.70 4.76
N GLU A 153 12.37 7.34 5.87
CA GLU A 153 12.57 6.82 7.22
C GLU A 153 11.23 6.36 7.79
N ILE A 154 11.12 5.05 8.07
CA ILE A 154 9.88 4.40 8.48
C ILE A 154 10.01 4.00 9.95
N PRO A 155 9.30 4.68 10.88
CA PRO A 155 9.34 4.32 12.29
C PRO A 155 8.47 3.08 12.53
N VAL A 156 9.10 1.92 12.65
CA VAL A 156 8.48 0.66 13.05
C VAL A 156 8.32 0.65 14.55
N LYS A 157 7.08 0.73 15.05
CA LYS A 157 6.83 0.75 16.50
C LYS A 157 6.76 -0.67 17.08
N ALA A 158 7.21 -0.79 18.32
CA ALA A 158 7.05 -2.03 19.09
C ALA A 158 5.59 -2.50 19.12
N GLY A 159 5.39 -3.80 18.92
CA GLY A 159 4.09 -4.46 18.90
C GLY A 159 3.30 -4.34 17.61
N TRP A 160 3.77 -3.59 16.60
CA TRP A 160 3.10 -3.53 15.30
C TRP A 160 2.91 -4.93 14.71
N LYS A 161 1.77 -5.14 14.06
CA LYS A 161 1.36 -6.44 13.50
C LYS A 161 1.49 -6.44 11.99
N ALA A 162 1.65 -7.63 11.41
CA ALA A 162 1.50 -7.82 9.98
C ALA A 162 0.23 -7.13 9.45
N GLY A 163 0.34 -6.47 8.29
CA GLY A 163 -0.76 -5.71 7.68
C GLY A 163 -0.87 -4.25 8.11
N THR A 164 -0.11 -3.80 9.12
CA THR A 164 -0.03 -2.36 9.46
C THR A 164 0.46 -1.57 8.26
N LYS A 165 -0.29 -0.53 7.84
CA LYS A 165 0.02 0.31 6.68
C LYS A 165 0.61 1.65 7.10
N ILE A 166 1.69 2.06 6.42
CA ILE A 166 2.35 3.34 6.60
C ILE A 166 2.32 4.07 5.25
N THR A 167 1.61 5.19 5.19
CA THR A 167 1.42 5.95 3.95
C THR A 167 2.34 7.16 3.90
N PHE A 168 3.06 7.28 2.80
CA PHE A 168 3.93 8.39 2.45
C PHE A 168 3.30 9.19 1.31
N ALA A 169 2.65 10.29 1.68
CA ALA A 169 1.79 11.03 0.78
C ALA A 169 2.58 11.72 -0.36
N GLY A 170 2.23 11.47 -1.62
CA GLY A 170 2.89 12.08 -2.79
C GLY A 170 4.37 11.69 -2.98
N GLU A 171 4.80 10.63 -2.32
CA GLU A 171 6.18 10.14 -2.42
C GLU A 171 6.38 9.18 -3.60
N GLY A 172 5.31 8.74 -4.27
CA GLY A 172 5.33 7.91 -5.47
C GLY A 172 5.57 8.68 -6.76
N ASP A 173 5.24 8.03 -7.88
CA ASP A 173 5.47 8.54 -9.23
C ASP A 173 4.52 9.67 -9.61
N GLU A 174 5.06 10.66 -10.31
CA GLU A 174 4.27 11.62 -11.08
C GLU A 174 4.02 11.08 -12.49
N GLU A 175 2.75 10.95 -12.86
CA GLU A 175 2.33 10.42 -14.16
C GLU A 175 1.24 11.31 -14.78
N GLY A 176 1.34 11.60 -16.08
CA GLY A 176 0.35 12.41 -16.79
C GLY A 176 0.05 13.74 -16.10
N MET A 177 -1.22 14.15 -16.07
CA MET A 177 -1.69 15.33 -15.34
C MET A 177 -2.17 15.02 -13.91
N LYS A 178 -1.73 13.89 -13.33
CA LYS A 178 -2.09 13.49 -11.97
C LYS A 178 -1.12 14.07 -10.94
N LEU A 179 -1.57 14.15 -9.67
CA LEU A 179 -0.63 14.35 -8.55
C LEU A 179 0.21 13.09 -8.36
N ALA A 180 1.40 13.25 -7.79
CA ALA A 180 2.23 12.13 -7.35
C ALA A 180 1.41 11.14 -6.52
N SER A 181 1.56 9.85 -6.81
CA SER A 181 0.90 8.80 -6.04
C SER A 181 1.45 8.68 -4.62
N ASP A 182 0.73 7.95 -3.78
CA ASP A 182 1.24 7.58 -2.46
C ASP A 182 2.08 6.32 -2.54
N ILE A 183 3.07 6.24 -1.66
CA ILE A 183 3.75 4.99 -1.35
C ILE A 183 3.19 4.48 -0.03
N ILE A 184 2.75 3.23 -0.01
CA ILE A 184 2.22 2.56 1.18
C ILE A 184 3.15 1.40 1.52
N PHE A 185 3.78 1.45 2.69
CA PHE A 185 4.50 0.30 3.22
C PHE A 185 3.57 -0.55 4.07
N VAL A 186 3.54 -1.85 3.82
CA VAL A 186 2.75 -2.83 4.57
C VAL A 186 3.69 -3.73 5.35
N ILE A 187 3.56 -3.74 6.68
CA ILE A 187 4.38 -4.60 7.53
C ILE A 187 4.13 -6.07 7.18
N LYS A 188 5.22 -6.80 6.94
CA LYS A 188 5.26 -8.26 6.82
C LYS A 188 6.18 -8.82 7.88
N GLU A 189 5.79 -9.93 8.48
CA GLU A 189 6.61 -10.60 9.49
C GLU A 189 7.53 -11.61 8.80
N LYS A 190 8.82 -11.53 9.11
CA LYS A 190 9.79 -12.54 8.72
C LYS A 190 9.59 -13.78 9.58
N GLU A 191 9.64 -14.95 8.97
CA GLU A 191 9.68 -16.22 9.71
C GLU A 191 10.85 -16.24 10.70
N HIS A 192 10.58 -16.74 11.90
CA HIS A 192 11.55 -16.80 13.00
C HIS A 192 11.84 -18.26 13.35
N GLU A 193 13.10 -18.57 13.62
CA GLU A 193 13.59 -19.96 13.75
C GLU A 193 12.99 -20.74 14.93
N ARG A 194 12.60 -20.03 16.01
CA ARG A 194 12.16 -20.64 17.28
C ARG A 194 10.77 -20.24 17.76
N TYR A 195 10.18 -19.21 17.19
CA TYR A 195 8.93 -18.66 17.71
C TYR A 195 7.99 -18.34 16.57
N ILE A 196 6.71 -18.62 16.80
CA ILE A 196 5.63 -18.22 15.91
C ILE A 196 4.82 -17.15 16.63
N ARG A 197 4.53 -16.04 15.96
CA ARG A 197 3.71 -14.98 16.54
C ARG A 197 2.23 -15.28 16.34
N GLU A 198 1.48 -15.28 17.44
CA GLU A 198 0.02 -15.38 17.43
C GLU A 198 -0.59 -14.11 18.05
N GLY A 199 -0.80 -13.10 17.21
CA GLY A 199 -1.33 -11.80 17.65
C GLY A 199 -0.35 -11.02 18.54
N ASN A 200 -0.58 -11.02 19.85
CA ASN A 200 0.35 -10.45 20.82
C ASN A 200 1.15 -11.53 21.57
N ASN A 201 0.88 -12.80 21.31
CA ASN A 201 1.55 -13.92 21.96
C ASN A 201 2.68 -14.43 21.07
N LEU A 202 3.60 -15.15 21.70
CA LEU A 202 4.62 -15.94 21.02
C LEU A 202 4.37 -17.40 21.35
N VAL A 203 4.56 -18.28 20.38
CA VAL A 203 4.50 -19.73 20.55
C VAL A 203 5.90 -20.29 20.38
N PHE A 204 6.39 -20.97 21.39
CA PHE A 204 7.61 -21.76 21.36
C PHE A 204 7.23 -23.24 21.34
N SER A 205 7.54 -23.93 20.25
CA SER A 205 7.21 -25.36 20.10
C SER A 205 8.48 -26.21 20.15
N PHE A 206 8.37 -27.38 20.78
CA PHE A 206 9.48 -28.31 20.91
C PHE A 206 8.98 -29.74 20.84
N ASP A 207 9.74 -30.59 20.17
CA ASP A 207 9.41 -32.01 20.03
C ASP A 207 9.97 -32.80 21.22
N VAL A 208 9.14 -33.65 21.84
CA VAL A 208 9.57 -34.55 22.91
C VAL A 208 9.06 -35.97 22.66
N PRO A 209 9.92 -36.99 22.73
CA PRO A 209 9.47 -38.38 22.65
C PRO A 209 8.55 -38.78 23.79
N LEU A 210 7.46 -39.49 23.48
CA LEU A 210 6.50 -40.00 24.48
C LEU A 210 7.19 -40.74 25.64
N LYS A 211 8.21 -41.55 25.33
CA LYS A 211 9.00 -42.30 26.32
C LYS A 211 9.62 -41.37 27.37
N GLU A 212 10.16 -40.23 26.96
CA GLU A 212 10.82 -39.30 27.86
C GLU A 212 9.81 -38.67 28.83
N VAL A 213 8.66 -38.26 28.31
CA VAL A 213 7.58 -37.70 29.13
C VAL A 213 7.06 -38.71 30.15
N LEU A 214 6.82 -39.96 29.74
CA LEU A 214 6.32 -41.01 30.64
C LEU A 214 7.33 -41.38 31.75
N LEU A 215 8.63 -41.35 31.46
CA LEU A 215 9.66 -41.74 32.41
C LEU A 215 10.10 -40.59 33.32
N ASN A 216 10.21 -39.38 32.80
CA ASN A 216 10.88 -38.27 33.49
C ASN A 216 9.98 -37.04 33.66
N GLY A 217 8.81 -37.00 33.04
CA GLY A 217 8.09 -35.75 32.82
C GLY A 217 8.78 -34.90 31.75
N ILE A 218 8.45 -33.61 31.69
CA ILE A 218 9.12 -32.66 30.79
C ILE A 218 10.00 -31.75 31.63
N GLN A 219 11.28 -31.66 31.29
CA GLN A 219 12.19 -30.69 31.88
C GLN A 219 13.05 -30.05 30.79
N MET A 220 12.99 -28.72 30.66
CA MET A 220 13.82 -28.01 29.69
C MET A 220 14.03 -26.54 30.05
N SER A 221 15.07 -25.95 29.47
CA SER A 221 15.35 -24.52 29.50
C SER A 221 14.70 -23.84 28.29
N VAL A 222 13.67 -23.03 28.53
CA VAL A 222 12.98 -22.25 27.49
C VAL A 222 13.64 -20.87 27.39
N PRO A 223 14.29 -20.53 26.27
CA PRO A 223 14.78 -19.16 26.08
C PRO A 223 13.57 -18.21 26.05
N LEU A 224 13.69 -17.06 26.70
CA LEU A 224 12.69 -16.01 26.56
C LEU A 224 13.01 -15.14 25.34
N PHE A 225 12.00 -14.44 24.82
CA PHE A 225 12.16 -13.65 23.60
C PHE A 225 13.03 -12.40 23.78
N ASP A 226 13.26 -11.96 25.02
CA ASP A 226 14.18 -10.86 25.34
C ASP A 226 15.65 -11.16 24.97
N GLY A 227 15.96 -12.43 24.65
CA GLY A 227 17.27 -12.90 24.21
C GLY A 227 18.31 -13.03 25.33
N GLN A 228 17.94 -12.76 26.58
CA GLN A 228 18.87 -12.79 27.73
C GLN A 228 18.41 -13.75 28.82
N SER A 229 17.11 -13.92 28.97
CA SER A 229 16.52 -14.69 30.06
C SER A 229 16.16 -16.09 29.61
N VAL A 230 16.16 -17.02 30.56
CA VAL A 230 15.77 -18.41 30.38
C VAL A 230 14.77 -18.78 31.47
N HIS A 231 13.69 -19.46 31.08
CA HIS A 231 12.74 -20.04 31.99
C HIS A 231 12.96 -21.55 32.10
N GLU A 232 13.21 -22.03 33.32
CA GLU A 232 13.31 -23.47 33.60
C GLU A 232 11.91 -24.07 33.69
N PHE A 233 11.48 -24.74 32.62
CA PHE A 233 10.18 -25.39 32.52
C PHE A 233 10.24 -26.82 33.07
N LYS A 234 9.28 -27.15 33.94
CA LYS A 234 9.12 -28.49 34.51
C LYS A 234 7.65 -28.88 34.57
N ALA A 235 7.30 -30.00 33.97
CA ALA A 235 6.00 -30.65 34.10
C ALA A 235 6.19 -32.09 34.56
N ASP A 236 5.26 -32.58 35.40
CA ASP A 236 5.29 -33.96 35.87
C ASP A 236 4.77 -34.94 34.78
N ARG A 237 4.41 -36.15 35.17
CA ARG A 237 4.00 -37.23 34.25
C ARG A 237 2.49 -37.25 33.95
N ASP A 238 1.72 -36.27 34.44
CA ASP A 238 0.29 -36.16 34.19
C ASP A 238 0.02 -36.02 32.68
N PRO A 239 -0.78 -36.91 32.06
CA PRO A 239 -1.05 -36.88 30.63
C PRO A 239 -1.62 -35.56 30.10
N LYS A 240 -2.24 -34.71 30.93
CA LYS A 240 -2.71 -33.38 30.48
C LYS A 240 -1.58 -32.52 29.91
N TYR A 241 -0.37 -32.69 30.44
CA TYR A 241 0.83 -31.97 30.02
C TYR A 241 1.39 -32.41 28.67
N MET A 242 0.83 -33.48 28.08
CA MET A 242 1.14 -33.94 26.72
C MET A 242 0.28 -33.27 25.65
N ILE A 243 -0.79 -32.56 26.05
CA ILE A 243 -1.82 -32.03 25.16
C ILE A 243 -1.97 -30.52 25.35
N ASP A 244 -1.88 -30.08 26.60
CA ASP A 244 -2.11 -28.68 26.95
C ASP A 244 -0.92 -27.79 26.61
N ASP A 245 -1.25 -26.60 26.12
CA ASP A 245 -0.31 -25.48 26.02
C ASP A 245 -0.03 -24.89 27.42
N PHE A 246 1.22 -24.51 27.66
CA PHE A 246 1.61 -23.84 28.89
C PHE A 246 1.82 -22.36 28.65
N VAL A 247 1.30 -21.53 29.55
CA VAL A 247 1.33 -20.07 29.39
C VAL A 247 2.29 -19.46 30.41
N LEU A 248 3.25 -18.69 29.92
CA LEU A 248 4.06 -17.75 30.71
C LEU A 248 3.51 -16.34 30.50
N PRO A 249 2.74 -15.79 31.47
CA PRO A 249 2.08 -14.51 31.30
C PRO A 249 3.07 -13.37 31.12
N GLY A 250 2.80 -12.46 30.17
CA GLY A 250 3.62 -11.26 29.96
C GLY A 250 4.94 -11.48 29.21
N GLU A 251 5.21 -12.69 28.73
CA GLU A 251 6.45 -13.01 27.98
C GLU A 251 6.29 -13.05 26.45
N GLY A 252 5.17 -12.56 25.93
CA GLY A 252 4.88 -12.45 24.49
C GLY A 252 5.36 -11.14 23.86
N MET A 253 4.72 -10.71 22.78
CA MET A 253 5.01 -9.47 22.07
C MET A 253 4.44 -8.23 22.79
N PRO A 254 5.05 -7.05 22.66
CA PRO A 254 4.50 -5.80 23.19
C PRO A 254 3.14 -5.48 22.59
N ILE A 255 2.27 -4.86 23.39
CA ILE A 255 0.94 -4.45 22.94
C ILE A 255 0.97 -2.95 22.63
N SER A 256 0.99 -2.57 21.36
CA SER A 256 1.18 -1.16 20.95
C SER A 256 0.15 -0.18 21.54
N LYS A 257 -1.07 -0.65 21.84
CA LYS A 257 -2.13 0.18 22.46
C LYS A 257 -1.92 0.43 23.95
N TYR A 258 -1.16 -0.43 24.62
CA TYR A 258 -0.94 -0.40 26.07
C TYR A 258 0.56 -0.50 26.36
N PRO A 259 1.30 0.62 26.24
CA PRO A 259 2.74 0.64 26.45
C PRO A 259 3.13 0.06 27.81
N GLY A 260 4.19 -0.76 27.83
CA GLY A 260 4.65 -1.46 29.04
C GLY A 260 3.96 -2.79 29.31
N THR A 261 2.95 -3.17 28.52
CA THR A 261 2.33 -4.50 28.59
C THR A 261 2.72 -5.37 27.39
N ARG A 262 2.71 -6.68 27.63
CA ARG A 262 3.05 -7.72 26.65
C ARG A 262 1.94 -8.78 26.67
N GLY A 263 1.80 -9.51 25.56
CA GLY A 263 1.05 -10.76 25.56
C GLY A 263 1.85 -11.87 26.25
N ASP A 264 1.51 -13.11 25.97
CA ASP A 264 2.08 -14.27 26.68
C ASP A 264 3.02 -15.09 25.80
N LEU A 265 3.91 -15.84 26.44
CA LEU A 265 4.66 -16.90 25.78
C LEU A 265 3.94 -18.23 26.01
N ILE A 266 3.57 -18.89 24.92
CA ILE A 266 2.92 -20.19 24.89
C ILE A 266 4.00 -21.23 24.60
N ILE A 267 4.23 -22.13 25.55
CA ILE A 267 5.12 -23.28 25.42
C ILE A 267 4.27 -24.47 24.99
N ARG A 268 4.52 -24.97 23.77
CA ARG A 268 3.73 -26.02 23.13
C ARG A 268 4.57 -27.29 22.94
N PRO A 269 4.36 -28.34 23.75
CA PRO A 269 5.00 -29.62 23.53
C PRO A 269 4.38 -30.34 22.33
N ASN A 270 5.22 -30.83 21.42
CA ASN A 270 4.84 -31.71 20.34
C ASN A 270 5.28 -33.14 20.68
N ILE A 271 4.36 -33.95 21.18
CA ILE A 271 4.70 -35.32 21.59
C ILE A 271 4.92 -36.19 20.35
N THR A 272 6.14 -36.68 20.20
CA THR A 272 6.51 -37.62 19.14
C THR A 272 6.25 -39.04 19.61
N LEU A 273 5.31 -39.71 18.92
CA LEU A 273 4.99 -41.11 19.18
C LEU A 273 6.06 -42.03 18.58
N PRO A 274 6.30 -43.21 19.19
CA PRO A 274 7.15 -44.23 18.59
C PRO A 274 6.67 -44.58 17.17
N SER A 275 7.62 -44.84 16.27
CA SER A 275 7.27 -45.25 14.92
C SER A 275 6.53 -46.59 14.93
N LYS A 276 5.74 -46.86 13.89
CA LYS A 276 5.07 -48.17 13.73
C LYS A 276 6.08 -49.33 13.80
N GLN A 277 7.25 -49.20 13.19
CA GLN A 277 8.30 -50.22 13.24
C GLN A 277 8.78 -50.48 14.67
N THR A 278 8.91 -49.42 15.48
CA THR A 278 9.26 -49.52 16.89
C THR A 278 8.19 -50.25 17.69
N ILE A 279 6.92 -49.98 17.39
CA ILE A 279 5.77 -50.62 18.04
C ILE A 279 5.70 -52.11 17.65
N ASP A 280 5.84 -52.42 16.37
CA ASP A 280 5.79 -53.80 15.84
C ASP A 280 6.96 -54.66 16.37
N ALA A 281 8.09 -54.03 16.73
CA ALA A 281 9.25 -54.69 17.31
C ALA A 281 9.13 -55.00 18.81
N LEU A 282 8.07 -54.55 19.49
CA LEU A 282 7.85 -54.85 20.91
C LEU A 282 7.62 -56.36 21.11
N THR A 283 8.26 -56.93 22.13
CA THR A 283 8.02 -58.31 22.53
C THR A 283 6.60 -58.49 23.09
N GLU A 284 6.13 -59.73 23.16
CA GLU A 284 4.83 -60.05 23.77
C GLU A 284 4.76 -59.56 25.22
N ASP A 285 5.79 -59.87 26.03
CA ASP A 285 5.91 -59.36 27.41
C ASP A 285 5.86 -57.83 27.51
N GLN A 286 6.49 -57.11 26.58
CA GLN A 286 6.49 -55.65 26.56
C GLN A 286 5.12 -55.08 26.19
N ARG A 287 4.42 -55.72 25.27
CA ARG A 287 3.05 -55.34 24.88
C ARG A 287 2.07 -55.60 26.02
N ASP A 288 2.18 -56.74 26.69
CA ASP A 288 1.34 -57.09 27.83
C ASP A 288 1.56 -56.12 28.99
N SER A 289 2.82 -55.80 29.32
CA SER A 289 3.15 -54.79 30.33
C SER A 289 2.58 -53.40 29.99
N LEU A 290 2.63 -53.00 28.72
CA LEU A 290 2.07 -51.73 28.26
C LEU A 290 0.54 -51.74 28.34
N ALA A 291 -0.10 -52.87 28.00
CA ALA A 291 -1.55 -53.04 28.07
C ALA A 291 -2.04 -52.96 29.52
N GLU A 292 -1.39 -53.62 30.47
CA GLU A 292 -1.73 -53.52 31.91
C GLU A 292 -1.63 -52.08 32.43
N LEU A 293 -0.64 -51.31 31.96
CA LEU A 293 -0.46 -49.91 32.36
C LEU A 293 -1.50 -48.96 31.74
N LEU A 294 -2.04 -49.28 30.56
CA LEU A 294 -2.96 -48.42 29.83
C LEU A 294 -4.44 -48.78 30.02
N CYS A 295 -4.76 -50.01 30.43
CA CYS A 295 -6.14 -50.52 30.56
C CYS A 295 -6.83 -50.20 31.90
N CYS A 296 -6.52 -49.06 32.52
CA CYS A 296 -7.27 -48.53 33.67
C CYS A 296 -8.71 -48.16 33.28
#